data_AF-A0A1B2EV30-F1
#
_entry.id   AF-A0A1B2EV30-F1
#
_cell.length_a   1.000
_cell.length_b   1.000
_cell.length_c   1.000
_cell.angle_alpha   90.00
_cell.angle_beta   90.00
_cell.angle_gamma   90.00
#
_symmetry.space_group_name_H-M   'P 1'
#
loop_
_entity.id
_entity.type
_entity.pdbx_description
1 polymer ?
#
loop_
_entity_poly.entity_id
_entity_poly.type
_entity_poly.pdbx_seq_one_letter_code
_entity_poly.pdbx_strand_id
1 'polypeptide(L)'
;MSDVVGIPGNRIRSFVERIEQIENEIKELTEAKKEVFSEAKGEGFDVKILKEIIKLRRQGQDERDEHESLLDVYMRAMDEAGPAPVAEAA
;
A
#
# COMPACT_ATOMS: atom_id res chain seq x y z
N MET A 1 -24.84 41.22 11.10
CA MET A 1 -23.55 41.21 10.37
C MET A 1 -22.82 40.00 10.88
N SER A 2 -22.69 38.97 10.05
CA SER A 2 -22.13 37.68 10.46
C SER A 2 -20.71 37.87 10.94
N ASP A 3 -20.42 37.37 12.14
CA ASP A 3 -19.08 37.33 12.73
C ASP A 3 -18.17 36.47 11.86
N VAL A 4 -17.57 37.08 10.84
CA VAL A 4 -16.42 36.51 10.14
C VAL A 4 -15.29 36.52 11.15
N VAL A 5 -15.14 35.41 11.87
CA VAL A 5 -13.98 35.12 12.69
C VAL A 5 -12.77 35.29 11.78
N GLY A 6 -12.05 36.40 11.94
CA GLY A 6 -10.92 36.75 11.08
C GLY A 6 -9.85 35.68 11.21
N ILE A 7 -9.67 34.88 10.15
CA ILE A 7 -8.65 33.84 10.15
C ILE A 7 -7.28 34.54 10.11
N PRO A 8 -6.36 34.27 11.05
CA PRO A 8 -5.06 34.95 11.06
C PRO A 8 -4.23 34.55 9.82
N GLY A 9 -4.09 35.47 8.86
CA GLY A 9 -3.38 35.21 7.59
C GLY A 9 -1.94 34.69 7.76
N ASN A 10 -1.24 35.13 8.82
CA ASN A 10 0.10 34.65 9.15
C ASN A 10 0.13 33.14 9.52
N ARG A 11 -0.93 32.63 10.16
CA ARG A 11 -1.03 31.19 10.49
C ARG A 11 -1.33 30.37 9.24
N ILE A 12 -2.19 30.85 8.35
CA ILE A 12 -2.44 30.20 7.06
C ILE A 12 -1.12 30.11 6.27
N ARG A 13 -0.39 31.23 6.13
CA ARG A 13 0.90 31.26 5.42
C ARG A 13 1.89 30.25 6.00
N SER A 14 2.03 30.20 7.32
CA SER A 14 2.93 29.24 7.97
C SER A 14 2.55 27.77 7.71
N PHE A 15 1.26 27.44 7.65
CA PHE A 15 0.85 26.08 7.29
C PHE A 15 1.14 25.76 5.83
N VAL A 16 0.87 26.69 4.91
CA VAL A 16 1.13 26.51 3.48
C VAL A 16 2.62 26.28 3.22
N GLU A 17 3.49 27.15 3.73
CA GLU A 17 4.94 27.04 3.54
C GLU A 17 5.49 25.70 4.06
N ARG A 18 5.00 25.23 5.21
CA ARG A 18 5.40 23.93 5.79
C ARG A 18 4.91 22.76 4.94
N ILE A 19 3.70 22.84 4.39
CA ILE A 19 3.16 21.78 3.52
C ILE A 19 3.93 21.75 2.20
N GLU A 20 4.21 22.90 1.58
CA GLU A 20 4.98 22.98 0.34
C GLU A 20 6.40 22.40 0.52
N GLN A 21 7.03 22.67 1.67
CA GLN A 21 8.31 22.05 2.01
C GLN A 21 8.18 20.52 2.10
N ILE A 22 7.18 20.01 2.83
CA ILE A 22 6.94 18.56 2.95
C ILE A 22 6.65 17.93 1.58
N GLU A 23 5.88 18.59 0.71
CA GLU A 23 5.60 18.11 -0.64
C GLU A 23 6.86 18.02 -1.50
N ASN A 24 7.79 18.97 -1.36
CA ASN A 24 9.08 18.92 -2.04
C ASN A 24 9.95 17.76 -1.51
N GLU A 25 10.02 17.58 -0.20
CA GLU A 25 10.72 16.45 0.42
C GLU A 25 10.12 15.10 -0.04
N ILE A 26 8.79 14.98 -0.12
CA ILE A 26 8.11 13.78 -0.64
C ILE A 26 8.49 13.52 -2.10
N LYS A 27 8.57 14.57 -2.94
CA LYS A 27 8.98 14.41 -4.34
C LYS A 27 10.42 13.89 -4.43
N GLU A 28 11.36 14.49 -3.70
CA GLU A 28 12.75 14.05 -3.67
C GLU A 28 12.89 12.60 -3.20
N LEU A 29 12.22 12.23 -2.12
CA LEU A 29 12.19 10.85 -1.61
C LEU A 29 11.55 9.87 -2.61
N THR A 30 10.54 10.32 -3.36
CA THR A 30 9.89 9.50 -4.38
C THR A 30 10.81 9.25 -5.57
N GLU A 31 11.56 10.25 -6.01
CA GLU A 31 12.56 10.09 -7.07
C GLU A 31 13.71 9.18 -6.61
N ALA A 32 14.27 9.41 -5.42
CA ALA A 32 15.29 8.52 -4.86
C ALA A 32 14.81 7.06 -4.77
N LYS A 33 13.55 6.84 -4.37
CA LYS A 33 12.94 5.50 -4.37
C LYS A 33 12.85 4.88 -5.78
N LYS A 34 12.57 5.68 -6.81
CA LYS A 34 12.53 5.19 -8.20
C LYS A 34 13.93 4.83 -8.71
N GLU A 35 14.95 5.58 -8.31
CA GLU A 35 16.35 5.28 -8.65
C GLU A 35 16.77 3.92 -8.10
N VAL A 36 16.46 3.62 -6.83
CA VAL A 36 16.74 2.29 -6.23
C VAL A 36 16.05 1.15 -7.00
N PHE A 37 14.80 1.33 -7.44
CA PHE A 37 14.15 0.31 -8.28
C PHE A 37 14.78 0.20 -9.67
N SER A 38 15.31 1.29 -10.21
CA SER A 38 16.00 1.29 -11.51
C SER A 38 17.35 0.61 -11.42
N GLU A 39 18.10 0.82 -10.34
CA GLU A 39 19.34 0.12 -10.01
C GLU A 39 19.08 -1.40 -9.88
N ALA A 40 18.11 -1.81 -9.05
CA ALA A 40 17.74 -3.22 -8.91
C ALA A 40 17.35 -3.86 -10.26
N LYS A 41 16.66 -3.11 -11.13
CA LYS A 41 16.34 -3.58 -12.49
C LYS A 41 17.59 -3.75 -13.35
N GLY A 42 18.55 -2.83 -13.24
CA GLY A 42 19.84 -2.89 -13.94
C GLY A 42 20.70 -4.08 -13.51
N GLU A 43 20.59 -4.47 -12.23
CA GLU A 43 21.22 -5.67 -11.67
C GLU A 43 20.49 -6.98 -12.03
N GLY A 44 19.31 -6.89 -12.66
CA GLY A 44 18.54 -8.04 -13.13
C GLY A 44 17.45 -8.55 -12.18
N PHE A 45 17.13 -7.82 -11.10
CA PHE A 45 16.02 -8.18 -10.21
C PHE A 45 14.65 -7.84 -10.82
N ASP A 46 13.63 -8.65 -10.51
CA ASP A 46 12.24 -8.33 -10.85
C ASP A 46 11.68 -7.29 -9.85
N VAL A 47 11.54 -6.06 -10.34
CA VAL A 47 10.98 -4.92 -9.59
C VAL A 47 9.55 -5.19 -9.09
N LYS A 48 8.75 -6.00 -9.79
CA LYS A 48 7.38 -6.33 -9.34
C LYS A 48 7.42 -7.17 -8.07
N ILE A 49 8.29 -8.18 -8.05
CA ILE A 49 8.49 -9.05 -6.88
C ILE A 49 9.03 -8.25 -5.70
N LEU A 50 10.00 -7.34 -5.92
CA LEU A 50 10.49 -6.46 -4.85
C LEU A 50 9.39 -5.56 -4.26
N LYS A 51 8.49 -5.02 -5.10
CA LYS A 51 7.34 -4.24 -4.62
C LYS A 51 6.36 -5.09 -3.81
N GLU A 52 6.14 -6.33 -4.20
CA GLU A 52 5.31 -7.28 -3.46
C GLU A 52 5.92 -7.60 -2.10
N ILE A 53 7.22 -7.90 -2.04
CA ILE A 53 7.95 -8.10 -0.78
C ILE A 53 7.82 -6.87 0.13
N ILE A 54 7.99 -5.65 -0.39
CA ILE A 54 7.83 -4.42 0.40
C ILE A 54 6.39 -4.28 0.92
N LYS A 55 5.38 -4.59 0.09
CA LYS A 55 3.97 -4.56 0.48
C LYS A 55 3.70 -5.56 1.59
N LEU A 56 4.14 -6.81 1.43
CA LEU A 56 4.03 -7.84 2.45
C LEU A 56 4.71 -7.36 3.74
N ARG A 57 5.96 -6.90 3.67
CA ARG A 57 6.72 -6.40 4.84
C ARG A 57 6.04 -5.24 5.58
N ARG A 58 5.21 -4.45 4.89
CA ARG A 58 4.43 -3.36 5.50
C ARG A 58 3.18 -3.82 6.22
N GLN A 59 2.58 -4.95 5.82
CA GLN A 59 1.49 -5.55 6.57
C GLN A 59 2.02 -6.03 7.93
N GLY A 60 1.22 -5.88 8.98
CA GLY A 60 1.61 -6.40 10.31
C GLY A 60 1.96 -7.89 10.21
N GLN A 61 2.89 -8.37 11.03
CA GLN A 61 3.15 -9.81 11.10
C GLN A 61 1.88 -10.54 11.54
N ASP A 62 1.20 -10.01 12.57
CA ASP A 62 -0.07 -10.54 13.07
C ASP A 62 -1.17 -10.58 11.98
N GLU A 63 -1.31 -9.52 11.18
CA GLU A 63 -2.29 -9.48 10.07
C GLU A 63 -1.99 -10.54 9.00
N ARG A 64 -0.71 -10.82 8.75
CA ARG A 64 -0.29 -11.84 7.80
C ARG A 64 -0.55 -13.25 8.32
N ASP A 65 -0.20 -13.49 9.58
CA ASP A 65 -0.39 -14.78 10.24
C ASP A 65 -1.89 -15.12 10.36
N GLU A 66 -2.73 -14.13 10.68
CA GLU A 66 -4.18 -14.28 10.70
C GLU A 66 -4.74 -14.59 9.30
N HIS A 67 -4.32 -13.83 8.28
CA HIS A 67 -4.75 -14.07 6.90
C HIS A 67 -4.33 -15.44 6.39
N GLU A 68 -3.10 -15.88 6.66
CA GLU A 68 -2.59 -17.20 6.25
C GLU A 68 -3.35 -18.33 6.94
N SER A 69 -3.60 -18.20 8.25
CA SER A 69 -4.40 -19.15 9.03
C SER A 69 -5.82 -19.28 8.48
N LEU A 70 -6.45 -18.15 8.14
CA LEU A 70 -7.77 -18.14 7.56
C LEU A 70 -7.76 -18.78 6.18
N LEU A 71 -6.81 -18.41 5.31
CA LEU A 71 -6.69 -18.97 3.96
C LEU A 71 -6.57 -20.50 3.97
N ASP A 72 -5.72 -21.05 4.84
CA ASP A 72 -5.53 -22.49 5.01
C ASP A 72 -6.84 -23.19 5.41
N VAL A 73 -7.62 -22.61 6.33
CA VAL A 73 -8.95 -23.14 6.70
C VAL A 73 -9.89 -23.18 5.50
N TYR A 74 -9.97 -22.11 4.70
CA TYR A 74 -10.85 -22.07 3.53
C TYR A 74 -10.39 -23.03 2.43
N MET A 75 -9.09 -23.17 2.20
CA MET A 75 -8.55 -24.11 1.22
C MET A 75 -8.85 -25.56 1.61
N ARG A 76 -8.64 -25.93 2.88
CA ARG A 76 -9.01 -27.26 3.39
C ARG A 76 -10.51 -27.53 3.24
N ALA A 77 -11.36 -26.55 3.60
CA ALA A 77 -12.79 -26.68 3.45
C ALA A 77 -13.21 -26.87 1.97
N MET A 78 -12.54 -26.20 1.04
CA MET A 78 -12.75 -26.37 -0.41
C MET A 78 -12.35 -27.78 -0.88
N ASP A 79 -11.20 -28.28 -0.43
CA ASP A 79 -10.71 -29.61 -0.77
C ASP A 79 -11.61 -30.71 -0.19
N GLU A 80 -12.08 -30.54 1.05
CA GLU A 80 -13.03 -31.45 1.72
C GLU A 80 -14.42 -31.47 1.07
N ALA A 81 -14.87 -30.34 0.52
CA ALA A 81 -16.16 -30.26 -0.18
C ALA A 81 -16.20 -31.13 -1.45
N GLY A 82 -15.05 -31.58 -1.96
CA GLY A 82 -14.92 -32.35 -3.18
C GLY A 82 -15.34 -31.56 -4.43
N PRO A 83 -15.03 -32.06 -5.65
CA PRO A 83 -15.52 -31.42 -6.85
C PRO A 83 -17.05 -31.48 -6.87
N ALA A 84 -17.70 -30.32 -6.99
CA ALA A 84 -19.14 -30.26 -7.20
C ALA A 84 -19.49 -31.15 -8.41
N PRO A 85 -20.53 -32.00 -8.32
CA PRO A 85 -20.96 -32.78 -9.48
C PRO A 85 -21.27 -31.79 -10.60
N VAL A 86 -20.53 -31.88 -11.71
CA VAL A 86 -20.83 -31.16 -12.94
C VAL A 86 -22.28 -31.50 -13.28
N ALA A 87 -23.18 -30.55 -13.06
CA ALA A 87 -24.56 -30.70 -13.47
C ALA A 87 -24.54 -30.82 -15.00
N GLU A 88 -24.74 -32.03 -15.50
CA GLU A 88 -25.02 -32.28 -16.91
C GLU A 88 -26.25 -31.45 -17.29
N ALA A 89 -26.02 -30.35 -18.00
CA ALA A 89 -27.07 -29.59 -18.63
C ALA A 89 -27.58 -30.42 -19.82
N ALA A 90 -28.77 -31.00 -19.65
CA ALA A 90 -29.55 -31.68 -20.68
C ALA A 90 -30.15 -30.70 -21.70
#